data_AF-A0A1K0KNK8-F1
#
_entry.id   AF-A0A1K0KNK8-F1
#
_cell.length_a   1.000
_cell.length_b   1.000
_cell.length_c   1.000
_cell.angle_alpha   90.00
_cell.angle_beta   90.00
_cell.angle_gamma   90.00
#
_symmetry.space_group_name_H-M   'P 1'
#
loop_
_entity.id
_entity.type
_entity.pdbx_description
1 polymer ?
#
loop_
_entity_poly.entity_id
_entity_poly.type
_entity_poly.pdbx_seq_one_letter_code
_entity_poly.pdbx_strand_id
1 'polypeptide(L)'
;MLPLLQGRRVALVDDVISSGTSIVSGLRLLAGCGVEPVAIGAAMLQSRRWCETLDAAGSQWRERTVGVLSTPMLEITETGTWRRPAV
;
A
#
# COMPACT_ATOMS: atom_id res chain seq x y z
N MET A 1 15.65 7.01 -14.52
CA MET A 1 15.40 6.02 -13.44
C MET A 1 15.38 4.58 -13.94
N LEU A 2 14.76 4.27 -15.07
CA LEU A 2 14.63 2.90 -15.58
C LEU A 2 15.94 2.06 -15.63
N PRO A 3 17.11 2.60 -16.04
CA PRO A 3 18.37 1.84 -16.02
C PRO A 3 18.78 1.31 -14.64
N LEU A 4 18.29 1.92 -13.56
CA LEU A 4 18.58 1.50 -12.18
C LEU A 4 17.69 0.32 -11.75
N LEU A 5 16.55 0.11 -12.42
CA LEU A 5 15.55 -0.89 -12.07
C LEU A 5 15.67 -2.16 -12.94
N GLN A 6 16.24 -2.06 -14.14
CA GLN A 6 16.35 -3.17 -15.08
C GLN A 6 17.16 -4.34 -14.50
N GLY A 7 16.57 -5.55 -14.55
CA GLY A 7 17.18 -6.76 -14.02
C GLY A 7 17.37 -6.76 -12.50
N ARG A 8 16.76 -5.83 -11.76
CA ARG A 8 16.87 -5.73 -10.30
C ARG A 8 15.60 -6.22 -9.62
N ARG A 9 15.75 -6.67 -8.38
CA ARG A 9 14.63 -6.90 -7.47
C ARG A 9 14.19 -5.55 -6.94
N VAL A 10 12.94 -5.17 -7.20
CA VAL A 10 12.39 -3.88 -6.81
C VAL A 10 11.39 -4.06 -5.69
N ALA A 11 11.50 -3.26 -4.64
CA ALA A 11 10.47 -3.10 -3.62
C ALA A 11 9.80 -1.73 -3.79
N LEU A 12 8.47 -1.70 -3.78
CA LEU A 12 7.70 -0.46 -3.77
C LEU A 12 7.43 -0.10 -2.31
N VAL A 13 7.81 1.10 -1.86
CA VAL A 13 7.68 1.50 -0.46
C VAL A 13 6.93 2.82 -0.37
N ASP A 14 6.05 2.93 0.63
CA ASP A 14 5.35 4.15 0.99
C ASP A 14 5.32 4.33 2.52
N ASP A 15 4.88 5.49 3.01
CA ASP A 15 4.71 5.71 4.44
C ASP A 15 3.45 5.00 4.99
N VAL A 16 2.31 5.19 4.32
CA VAL A 16 1.00 4.69 4.74
C VAL A 16 0.22 4.12 3.56
N ILE A 17 -0.31 2.91 3.72
CA ILE A 17 -1.30 2.34 2.79
C ILE A 17 -2.67 2.41 3.45
N SER A 18 -3.52 3.33 2.97
CA SER A 18 -4.89 3.50 3.45
C SER A 18 -5.93 2.87 2.51
N SER A 19 -6.20 3.50 1.35
CA SER A 19 -7.06 2.93 0.30
C SER A 19 -6.30 2.00 -0.66
N GLY A 20 -4.98 2.10 -0.75
CA GLY A 20 -4.17 1.37 -1.73
C GLY A 20 -4.08 2.02 -3.12
N THR A 21 -4.75 3.15 -3.38
CA THR A 21 -4.76 3.80 -4.69
C THR A 21 -3.37 4.23 -5.17
N SER A 22 -2.55 4.83 -4.30
CA SER A 22 -1.18 5.24 -4.63
C SER A 22 -0.30 4.04 -4.98
N ILE A 23 -0.44 2.94 -4.25
CA ILE A 23 0.27 1.68 -4.54
C ILE A 23 -0.13 1.14 -5.90
N VAL A 24 -1.43 1.07 -6.23
CA VAL A 24 -1.88 0.60 -7.54
C VAL A 24 -1.34 1.47 -8.68
N SER A 25 -1.28 2.79 -8.49
CA SER A 25 -0.64 3.69 -9.46
C SER A 25 0.85 3.38 -9.63
N GLY A 26 1.57 3.14 -8.54
CA GLY A 26 2.98 2.72 -8.56
C GLY A 26 3.18 1.38 -9.26
N LEU A 27 2.32 0.39 -9.00
CA LEU A 27 2.33 -0.91 -9.67
C LEU A 27 2.09 -0.77 -11.18
N ARG A 28 1.14 0.07 -11.61
CA ARG A 28 0.89 0.35 -13.03
C ARG A 28 2.08 1.01 -13.71
N LEU A 29 2.73 1.96 -13.03
CA LEU A 29 3.95 2.61 -13.54
C LEU A 29 5.09 1.60 -13.74
N LEU A 30 5.30 0.73 -12.74
CA LEU A 30 6.35 -0.30 -12.80
C LEU A 30 6.04 -1.35 -13.87
N ALA A 31 4.77 -1.77 -14.00
CA ALA A 31 4.33 -2.66 -15.06
C ALA A 31 4.55 -2.07 -16.46
N GLY A 32 4.27 -0.77 -16.66
CA GLY A 32 4.57 -0.06 -17.90
C GLY A 32 6.07 0.00 -18.24
N CYS A 33 6.93 -0.21 -17.25
CA CYS A 33 8.38 -0.32 -17.39
C CYS A 33 8.88 -1.77 -17.52
N GLY A 34 7.99 -2.77 -17.50
CA GLY A 34 8.36 -4.19 -17.47
C GLY A 34 8.98 -4.62 -16.13
N VAL A 35 8.71 -3.90 -15.04
CA VAL A 35 9.23 -4.18 -13.70
C VAL A 35 8.11 -4.72 -12.83
N GLU A 36 8.33 -5.90 -12.25
CA GLU A 36 7.43 -6.49 -11.25
C GLU A 36 8.05 -6.41 -9.85
N PRO A 37 7.45 -5.66 -8.90
CA PRO A 37 7.96 -5.61 -7.54
C PRO A 37 7.88 -6.95 -6.83
N VAL A 38 8.92 -7.25 -6.06
CA VAL A 38 8.96 -8.46 -5.21
C VAL A 38 8.25 -8.26 -3.87
N ALA A 39 8.06 -7.00 -3.46
CA ALA A 39 7.40 -6.63 -2.21
C ALA A 39 6.80 -5.22 -2.30
N ILE A 40 5.76 -4.99 -1.50
CA ILE A 40 5.19 -3.68 -1.20
C ILE A 40 5.37 -3.45 0.30
N GLY A 41 6.09 -2.39 0.68
CA GLY A 41 6.37 -2.05 2.08
C GLY A 41 5.65 -0.78 2.50
N ALA A 42 5.11 -0.76 3.72
CA ALA A 42 4.65 0.46 4.35
C ALA A 42 4.96 0.51 5.83
N ALA A 43 5.17 1.71 6.38
CA ALA A 43 5.26 1.85 7.83
C ALA A 43 3.90 1.53 8.47
N MET A 44 2.79 2.02 7.89
CA MET A 44 1.44 1.80 8.42
C MET A 44 0.50 1.22 7.35
N LEU A 45 -0.21 0.15 7.71
CA LEU A 45 -1.42 -0.30 7.01
C LEU A 45 -2.64 0.24 7.75
N GLN A 46 -3.33 1.21 7.15
CA GLN A 46 -4.50 1.83 7.74
C GLN A 46 -5.77 1.23 7.13
N SER A 47 -6.66 0.72 7.98
CA SER A 47 -7.87 -0.01 7.60
C SER A 47 -7.61 -1.33 6.84
N ARG A 48 -8.66 -1.88 6.23
CA ARG A 48 -8.61 -3.04 5.31
C ARG A 48 -9.02 -2.69 3.88
N ARG A 49 -9.34 -1.41 3.58
CA ARG A 49 -9.82 -0.98 2.25
C ARG A 49 -8.80 -1.24 1.14
N TRP A 50 -7.52 -1.18 1.48
CA TRP A 50 -6.44 -1.52 0.56
C TRP A 50 -6.48 -2.98 0.09
N CYS A 51 -7.04 -3.92 0.87
CA CYS A 51 -7.04 -5.33 0.51
C CYS A 51 -7.85 -5.59 -0.77
N GLU A 52 -9.02 -4.98 -0.92
CA GLU A 52 -9.84 -5.11 -2.14
C GLU A 52 -9.19 -4.40 -3.33
N THR A 53 -8.63 -3.22 -3.07
CA THR A 53 -7.96 -2.41 -4.11
C THR A 53 -6.74 -3.12 -4.68
N LEU A 54 -5.94 -3.78 -3.84
CA LEU A 54 -4.77 -4.55 -4.27
C LEU A 54 -5.18 -5.85 -4.97
N ASP A 55 -6.18 -6.58 -4.46
CA ASP A 55 -6.69 -7.79 -5.12
C ASP A 55 -7.18 -7.51 -6.55
N ALA A 56 -7.87 -6.39 -6.75
CA ALA A 56 -8.35 -5.96 -8.06
C ALA A 56 -7.21 -5.63 -9.04
N ALA A 57 -6.01 -5.27 -8.54
CA ALA A 57 -4.82 -5.06 -9.34
C ALA A 57 -4.01 -6.36 -9.58
N GLY A 58 -4.30 -7.42 -8.82
CA GLY A 58 -3.60 -8.71 -8.87
C GLY A 58 -3.62 -9.38 -7.49
N SER A 59 -4.11 -10.62 -7.43
CA SER A 59 -4.28 -11.36 -6.17
C SER A 59 -2.97 -11.54 -5.39
N GLN A 60 -1.82 -11.55 -6.07
CA GLN A 60 -0.51 -11.67 -5.44
C GLN A 60 -0.11 -10.44 -4.61
N TRP A 61 -0.70 -9.26 -4.88
CA TRP A 61 -0.25 -8.02 -4.25
C TRP A 61 -0.59 -7.96 -2.77
N ARG A 62 -1.70 -8.58 -2.36
CA ARG A 62 -2.04 -8.69 -0.95
C ARG A 62 -0.98 -9.46 -0.17
N GLU A 63 -0.56 -10.61 -0.68
CA GLU A 63 0.45 -11.46 -0.02
C GLU A 63 1.84 -10.83 -0.02
N ARG A 64 2.16 -10.02 -1.03
CA ARG A 64 3.43 -9.28 -1.12
C ARG A 64 3.45 -7.97 -0.33
N THR A 65 2.34 -7.60 0.32
CA THR A 65 2.25 -6.36 1.10
C THR A 65 2.63 -6.60 2.56
N VAL A 66 3.64 -5.85 3.03
CA VAL A 66 4.15 -5.94 4.40
C VAL A 66 4.06 -4.57 5.06
N GLY A 67 3.44 -4.54 6.25
CA GLY A 67 3.35 -3.36 7.11
C GLY A 67 4.13 -3.53 8.40
N VAL A 68 4.69 -2.45 8.94
CA VAL A 68 5.29 -2.47 10.28
C VAL A 68 4.21 -2.49 11.37
N LEU A 69 3.17 -1.66 11.20
CA LEU A 69 2.01 -1.63 12.10
C LEU A 69 0.70 -1.53 11.33
N SER A 70 -0.40 -1.86 12.00
CA SER A 70 -1.76 -1.75 11.45
C SER A 70 -2.65 -0.90 12.36
N THR A 71 -3.45 -0.03 11.76
CA THR A 71 -4.39 0.85 12.48
C THR A 71 -5.79 0.80 11.85
N PRO A 72 -6.87 1.07 12.59
CA PRO A 72 -8.15 1.39 11.96
C PRO A 72 -8.09 2.74 11.25
N MET A 73 -9.11 3.05 10.44
CA MET A 73 -9.35 4.45 10.06
C MET A 73 -9.79 5.20 11.32
N LEU A 74 -8.99 6.15 11.79
CA LEU A 74 -9.31 6.92 12.99
C LEU A 74 -10.23 8.09 12.63
N GLU A 75 -11.09 8.48 13.57
CA GLU A 75 -11.91 9.68 13.47
C GLU A 75 -11.56 10.68 14.56
N ILE A 76 -11.66 11.96 14.22
CA ILE A 76 -11.48 13.04 15.17
C ILE A 76 -12.77 13.20 15.98
N THR A 77 -12.62 13.31 17.29
CA THR A 77 -13.74 13.57 18.21
C THR A 77 -14.03 15.07 18.31
N GLU A 78 -15.17 15.42 18.90
CA GLU A 78 -15.51 16.81 19.22
C GLU A 78 -14.46 17.51 20.09
N THR A 79 -13.73 16.75 20.92
CA THR A 79 -12.67 17.27 21.79
C THR A 79 -11.29 17.32 21.10
N GLY A 80 -11.21 17.07 19.79
CA GLY A 80 -9.94 17.09 19.03
C GLY A 80 -9.02 15.89 19.32
N THR A 81 -9.54 14.82 19.92
CA THR A 81 -8.80 13.57 20.16
C THR A 81 -9.11 12.57 19.05
N TRP A 82 -8.27 11.53 18.91
CA TRP A 82 -8.50 10.46 17.94
C TRP A 82 -9.14 9.25 18.60
N ARG A 83 -10.18 8.71 17.98
CA ARG A 83 -10.77 7.43 18.38
C ARG A 83 -10.92 6.49 17.19
N ARG A 84 -11.09 5.21 17.50
CA ARG A 84 -11.62 4.25 16.53
C ARG A 84 -13.11 4.53 16.34
N PRO A 85 -13.62 4.51 15.10
CA PRO A 85 -15.06 4.60 14.83
C PRO A 85 -15.80 3.49 15.56
N ALA A 86 -16.92 3.83 16.18
CA ALA A 86 -17.88 2.83 16.63
C ALA A 86 -18.39 2.10 15.38
N VAL A 87 -18.20 0.79 15.34
CA VAL A 87 -18.52 -0.06 14.18
C VAL A 87 -20.00 0.08 13.81
#